data_AF-A0A8T5HVD4-F1
#
_entry.id   AF-A0A8T5HVD4-F1
#
_cell.length_a   1.000
_cell.length_b   1.000
_cell.length_c   1.000
_cell.angle_alpha   90.00
_cell.angle_beta   90.00
_cell.angle_gamma   90.00
#
_symmetry.space_group_name_H-M   'P 1'
#
loop_
_entity.id
_entity.type
_entity.pdbx_description
1 polymer ?
#
loop_
_entity_poly.entity_id
_entity_poly.type
_entity_poly.pdbx_seq_one_letter_code
_entity_poly.pdbx_strand_id
1 'polypeptide(L)'
;MNDKIWATMNVSLVLVALILTLTLFEVELPTLGQAKYALDKSEPLCIVNWQDSYNEWNDLDSCCVEARKQLDCSEGEWYYQDKTVEWQCKTGSGNVLKYWLNDKAYNYCRQLNIWR
;
A
#
# COMPACT_ATOMS: atom_id res chain seq x y z
N MET A 1 16.55 34.17 -29.64
CA MET A 1 16.47 34.24 -28.16
C MET A 1 15.03 34.35 -27.66
N ASN A 2 14.13 35.02 -28.41
CA ASN A 2 12.71 35.17 -28.07
C ASN A 2 11.88 33.86 -28.11
N ASP A 3 12.13 32.95 -29.06
CA ASP A 3 11.25 31.76 -29.23
C ASP A 3 11.30 30.81 -28.03
N LYS A 4 12.46 30.70 -27.38
CA LYS A 4 12.63 29.92 -26.15
C LYS A 4 11.81 30.51 -24.99
N ILE A 5 11.75 31.84 -24.90
CA ILE A 5 11.03 32.55 -23.84
C ILE A 5 9.51 32.37 -24.01
N TRP A 6 9.01 32.50 -25.25
CA TRP A 6 7.60 32.24 -25.57
C TRP A 6 7.21 30.78 -25.33
N ALA A 7 8.07 29.84 -25.69
CA ALA A 7 7.83 28.42 -25.42
C ALA A 7 7.76 28.15 -23.91
N THR A 8 8.71 28.65 -23.12
CA THR A 8 8.71 28.44 -21.66
C THR A 8 7.51 29.09 -20.98
N MET A 9 7.08 30.26 -21.47
CA MET A 9 5.94 30.99 -20.91
C MET A 9 4.60 30.30 -21.23
N ASN A 10 4.46 29.70 -22.42
CA ASN A 10 3.29 28.90 -22.75
C ASN A 10 3.24 27.60 -21.94
N VAL A 11 4.38 26.92 -21.76
CA VAL A 11 4.46 25.70 -20.95
C VAL A 11 4.10 25.98 -19.49
N SER A 12 4.59 27.07 -18.91
CA SER A 12 4.24 27.45 -17.54
C SER A 12 2.77 27.85 -17.42
N LEU A 13 2.20 28.56 -18.42
CA LEU A 13 0.77 28.87 -18.42
C LEU A 13 -0.11 27.62 -18.47
N VAL A 14 0.26 26.65 -19.32
CA VAL A 14 -0.46 25.37 -19.42
C VAL A 14 -0.39 24.60 -18.12
N LEU A 15 0.78 24.57 -17.48
CA LEU A 15 0.96 23.90 -16.18
C LEU A 15 0.09 24.55 -15.09
N VAL A 16 0.09 25.89 -15.02
CA VAL A 16 -0.72 26.63 -14.04
C VAL A 16 -2.21 26.42 -14.30
N ALA A 17 -2.65 26.45 -15.56
CA ALA A 17 -4.03 26.16 -15.92
C ALA A 17 -4.45 24.74 -15.52
N LEU A 18 -3.57 23.75 -15.69
CA LEU A 18 -3.79 22.37 -15.24
C LEU A 18 -3.91 22.25 -13.72
N ILE A 19 -3.03 22.92 -12.97
CA ILE A 19 -3.09 22.91 -11.49
C ILE A 19 -4.40 23.55 -11.02
N LEU A 20 -4.80 24.67 -11.62
CA LEU A 20 -6.04 25.36 -11.30
C LEU A 20 -7.28 24.52 -11.61
N THR A 21 -7.32 23.81 -12.75
CA THR A 21 -8.44 22.92 -13.07
C THR A 21 -8.51 21.74 -12.10
N LEU A 22 -7.39 21.10 -11.79
CA LEU A 22 -7.34 20.01 -10.79
C LEU A 22 -7.83 20.49 -9.41
N THR A 23 -7.46 21.70 -9.02
CA THR A 23 -7.90 22.32 -7.75
C THR A 23 -9.39 22.65 -7.77
N LEU A 24 -9.92 23.13 -8.90
CA LEU A 24 -11.34 23.50 -9.06
C LEU A 24 -12.27 22.28 -8.98
N PHE A 25 -11.83 21.12 -9.46
CA PHE A 25 -12.62 19.89 -9.44
C PHE A 25 -12.39 19.04 -8.18
N GLU A 26 -11.72 19.59 -7.14
CA GLU A 26 -11.39 18.87 -5.89
C GLU A 26 -10.79 17.49 -6.16
N VAL A 27 -9.95 17.38 -7.20
CA VAL A 27 -9.32 16.11 -7.55
C VAL A 27 -8.30 15.78 -6.46
N GLU A 28 -8.69 14.90 -5.54
CA GLU A 28 -7.79 14.34 -4.55
C GLU A 28 -6.73 13.52 -5.29
N LEU A 29 -5.48 13.99 -5.25
CA LEU A 29 -4.36 13.21 -5.77
C LEU A 29 -4.19 11.97 -4.87
N PRO A 30 -4.24 10.75 -5.44
CA PRO A 30 -4.10 9.54 -4.64
C PRO A 30 -2.74 9.52 -3.97
N THR A 31 -2.69 9.08 -2.71
CA THR A 31 -1.43 8.83 -2.04
C THR A 31 -0.65 7.72 -2.76
N LEU A 32 0.68 7.69 -2.61
CA LEU A 32 1.51 6.64 -3.21
C LEU A 32 1.03 5.22 -2.85
N GLY A 33 0.49 5.02 -1.64
CA GLY A 33 -0.09 3.75 -1.22
C GLY A 33 -1.39 3.40 -1.94
N GLN A 34 -2.28 4.38 -2.16
CA GLN A 34 -3.51 4.18 -2.94
C GLN A 34 -3.23 3.90 -4.41
N ALA A 35 -2.26 4.60 -5.00
CA ALA A 35 -1.83 4.35 -6.36
C ALA A 35 -1.24 2.94 -6.52
N LYS A 36 -0.39 2.50 -5.58
CA LYS A 36 0.14 1.13 -5.57
C LYS A 36 -0.97 0.07 -5.44
N TYR A 37 -1.90 0.27 -4.51
CA TYR A 37 -3.04 -0.64 -4.32
C TYR A 37 -3.92 -0.77 -5.57
N ALA A 38 -4.19 0.35 -6.26
CA ALA A 38 -5.03 0.37 -7.46
C ALA A 38 -4.35 -0.26 -8.70
N LEU A 39 -3.02 -0.20 -8.78
CA LEU A 39 -2.23 -0.76 -9.88
C LEU A 39 -1.94 -2.25 -9.73
N ASP A 40 -1.95 -2.75 -8.49
CA ASP A 40 -1.72 -4.17 -8.21
C ASP A 40 -2.97 -5.01 -8.54
N LYS A 41 -2.82 -5.93 -9.50
CA LYS A 41 -3.88 -6.84 -9.97
C LYS A 41 -4.01 -8.11 -9.13
N SER A 42 -3.09 -8.38 -8.21
CA SER A 42 -3.19 -9.53 -7.31
C SER A 42 -4.44 -9.42 -6.43
N GLU A 43 -4.92 -10.55 -5.89
CA GLU A 43 -5.89 -10.52 -4.80
C GLU A 43 -5.15 -10.20 -3.49
N PRO A 44 -5.72 -9.39 -2.59
CA PRO A 44 -5.09 -9.13 -1.30
C PRO A 44 -5.03 -10.43 -0.49
N LEU A 45 -3.84 -10.75 0.04
CA LEU A 45 -3.57 -11.99 0.73
C LEU A 45 -3.06 -11.72 2.15
N CYS A 46 -3.65 -12.41 3.12
CA CYS A 46 -3.17 -12.48 4.48
C CYS A 46 -3.00 -13.93 4.92
N ILE A 47 -1.79 -14.29 5.36
CA ILE A 47 -1.49 -15.60 5.93
C ILE A 47 -1.09 -15.43 7.39
N VAL A 48 -1.80 -16.13 8.28
CA VAL A 48 -1.41 -16.24 9.68
C VAL A 48 -0.48 -17.41 9.85
N ASN A 49 0.66 -17.16 10.45
CA ASN A 49 1.61 -18.18 10.82
C ASN A 49 1.78 -18.25 12.34
N TRP A 50 1.56 -19.44 12.90
CA TRP A 50 1.92 -19.79 14.26
C TRP A 50 2.72 -21.09 14.23
N GLN A 51 3.99 -21.02 14.65
CA GLN A 51 4.92 -22.15 14.58
C GLN A 51 4.98 -22.69 13.13
N ASP A 52 4.64 -23.95 12.92
CA ASP A 52 4.63 -24.61 11.61
C ASP A 52 3.25 -24.62 10.93
N SER A 53 2.25 -23.96 11.53
CA SER A 53 0.91 -23.85 10.96
C SER A 53 0.76 -22.54 10.18
N TYR A 54 0.16 -22.64 9.00
CA TYR A 54 -0.10 -21.53 8.09
C TYR A 54 -1.54 -21.59 7.61
N ASN A 55 -2.30 -20.52 7.85
CA ASN A 55 -3.69 -20.45 7.46
C ASN A 55 -3.95 -19.14 6.73
N GLU A 56 -4.60 -19.22 5.58
CA GLU A 56 -5.10 -18.05 4.86
C GLU A 56 -6.28 -17.45 5.64
N TRP A 57 -6.21 -16.14 5.91
CA TRP A 57 -7.25 -15.38 6.58
C TRP A 57 -7.97 -14.50 5.55
N ASN A 58 -9.15 -14.96 5.12
CA ASN A 58 -9.93 -14.30 4.07
C ASN A 58 -10.60 -12.98 4.52
N ASP A 59 -10.81 -12.78 5.82
CA ASP A 59 -11.30 -11.52 6.38
C ASP A 59 -10.14 -10.54 6.55
N LEU A 60 -9.91 -9.76 5.49
CA LEU A 60 -8.78 -8.83 5.40
C LEU A 60 -8.85 -7.71 6.44
N ASP A 61 -10.05 -7.22 6.79
CA ASP A 61 -10.20 -6.14 7.78
C ASP A 61 -9.76 -6.60 9.16
N SER A 62 -10.24 -7.78 9.58
CA SER A 62 -9.80 -8.41 10.83
C SER A 62 -8.31 -8.71 10.82
N CYS A 63 -7.78 -9.25 9.72
CA CYS A 63 -6.34 -9.48 9.60
C CYS A 63 -5.54 -8.17 9.72
N CYS A 64 -5.97 -7.07 9.09
CA CYS A 64 -5.29 -5.79 9.17
C CYS A 64 -5.26 -5.24 10.60
N VAL A 65 -6.35 -5.39 11.35
CA VAL A 65 -6.40 -5.01 12.77
C VAL A 65 -5.35 -5.77 13.56
N GLU A 66 -5.26 -7.09 13.39
CA GLU A 66 -4.30 -7.91 14.13
C GLU A 66 -2.85 -7.73 13.68
N ALA A 67 -2.61 -7.58 12.38
CA ALA A 67 -1.29 -7.33 11.81
C ALA A 67 -0.73 -5.98 12.28
N ARG A 68 -1.58 -4.95 12.41
CA ARG A 68 -1.16 -3.62 12.89
C ARG A 68 -0.96 -3.52 14.39
N LYS A 69 -1.45 -4.48 15.18
CA LYS A 69 -1.11 -4.60 16.60
C LYS A 69 0.32 -5.10 16.81
N GLN A 70 0.95 -5.66 15.78
CA GLN A 70 2.32 -6.15 15.87
C GLN A 70 3.33 -5.01 16.00
N LEU A 71 4.40 -5.23 16.75
CA LEU A 71 5.42 -4.20 17.01
C LEU A 71 6.32 -3.93 15.81
N ASP A 72 6.48 -4.90 14.91
CA ASP A 72 7.36 -4.83 13.75
C ASP A 72 6.66 -5.33 12.49
N CYS A 73 6.88 -4.65 11.37
CA CYS A 73 6.45 -5.04 10.04
C CYS A 73 7.59 -4.75 9.06
N SER A 74 8.19 -5.80 8.53
CA SER A 74 9.34 -5.71 7.63
C SER A 74 9.08 -6.44 6.32
N GLU A 75 9.77 -6.03 5.27
CA GLU A 75 9.78 -6.79 4.02
C GLU A 75 10.43 -8.17 4.24
N GLY A 76 9.83 -9.18 3.65
CA GLY A 76 10.25 -10.57 3.67
C GLY A 76 9.46 -11.33 2.63
N GLU A 77 10.13 -11.76 1.57
CA GLU A 77 9.49 -12.53 0.49
C GLU A 77 9.36 -14.00 0.91
N TRP A 78 8.13 -14.53 0.85
CA TRP A 78 7.83 -15.93 1.08
C TRP A 78 6.73 -16.41 0.12
N TYR A 79 6.70 -17.72 -0.13
CA TYR A 79 5.76 -18.35 -1.04
C TYR A 79 4.83 -19.31 -0.27
N TYR A 80 3.53 -19.12 -0.43
CA TYR A 80 2.48 -19.98 0.12
C TYR A 80 1.52 -20.40 -0.98
N GLN A 81 1.48 -21.71 -1.30
CA GLN A 81 0.55 -22.28 -2.29
C GLN A 81 0.52 -21.48 -3.61
N ASP A 82 1.69 -21.24 -4.21
CA ASP A 82 1.90 -20.47 -5.44
C ASP A 82 1.57 -18.96 -5.36
N LYS A 83 1.27 -18.44 -4.17
CA LYS A 83 1.11 -17.01 -3.91
C LYS A 83 2.34 -16.44 -3.22
N THR A 84 2.73 -15.22 -3.58
CA THR A 84 3.83 -14.50 -2.92
C THR A 84 3.28 -13.60 -1.82
N VAL A 85 4.00 -13.52 -0.71
CA VAL A 85 3.79 -12.54 0.36
C VAL A 85 5.11 -11.84 0.65
N GLU A 86 5.10 -10.51 0.64
CA GLU A 86 6.31 -9.68 0.71
C GLU A 86 6.49 -8.99 2.05
N TRP A 87 5.50 -9.03 2.94
CA TRP A 87 5.54 -8.35 4.23
C TRP A 87 5.30 -9.32 5.37
N GLN A 88 6.09 -9.19 6.42
CA GLN A 88 5.95 -9.94 7.66
C GLN A 88 5.75 -8.99 8.83
N CYS A 89 4.61 -9.10 9.50
CA CYS A 89 4.30 -8.38 10.74
C CYS A 89 4.34 -9.34 11.94
N LYS A 90 5.09 -9.00 12.99
CA LYS A 90 5.29 -9.85 14.18
C LYS A 90 5.65 -9.04 15.43
N THR A 91 5.48 -9.64 16.60
CA THR A 91 5.92 -9.08 17.88
C THR A 91 7.05 -9.92 18.47
N GLY A 92 8.30 -9.53 18.21
CA GLY A 92 9.50 -10.18 18.73
C GLY A 92 10.06 -11.30 17.84
N SER A 93 10.89 -12.16 18.42
CA SER A 93 11.61 -13.25 17.74
C SER A 93 11.25 -14.62 18.31
N GLY A 94 11.26 -15.66 17.47
CA GLY A 94 11.02 -17.05 17.88
C GLY A 94 9.60 -17.55 17.57
N ASN A 95 9.01 -18.29 18.52
CA ASN A 95 7.65 -18.85 18.44
C ASN A 95 6.60 -17.78 18.74
N VAL A 96 6.46 -16.84 17.81
CA VAL A 96 5.51 -15.73 17.88
C VAL A 96 4.52 -15.83 16.73
N LEU A 97 3.37 -15.20 16.90
CA LEU A 97 2.37 -15.09 15.84
C LEU A 97 2.90 -14.12 14.79
N LYS A 98 2.85 -14.54 13.53
CA LYS A 98 3.31 -13.76 12.39
C LYS A 98 2.18 -13.62 11.39
N TYR A 99 2.08 -12.44 10.81
CA TYR A 99 1.13 -12.14 9.75
C TYR A 99 1.94 -11.86 8.51
N TRP A 100 1.75 -12.68 7.49
CA TRP A 100 2.32 -12.45 6.18
C TRP A 100 1.29 -11.79 5.29
N LEU A 101 1.67 -10.69 4.67
CA LEU A 101 0.80 -9.90 3.81
C LEU A 101 1.49 -9.79 2.45
N ASN A 102 0.71 -9.88 1.39
CA ASN A 102 1.22 -9.42 0.11
C ASN A 102 1.22 -7.88 0.03
N ASP A 103 1.91 -7.32 -0.95
CA ASP A 103 2.01 -5.88 -1.19
C ASP A 103 0.63 -5.20 -1.19
N LYS A 104 -0.35 -5.81 -1.86
CA LYS A 104 -1.71 -5.29 -1.92
C LYS A 104 -2.39 -5.24 -0.54
N ALA A 105 -2.36 -6.34 0.20
CA ALA A 105 -2.92 -6.43 1.55
C ALA A 105 -2.23 -5.46 2.51
N TYR A 106 -0.90 -5.37 2.47
CA TYR A 106 -0.14 -4.43 3.29
C TYR A 106 -0.54 -2.97 3.02
N ASN A 107 -0.61 -2.58 1.75
CA ASN A 107 -1.02 -1.22 1.37
C ASN A 107 -2.48 -0.93 1.74
N TYR A 108 -3.36 -1.92 1.65
CA TYR A 108 -4.74 -1.82 2.14
C TYR A 108 -4.78 -1.55 3.65
N CYS A 109 -4.08 -2.38 4.44
CA CYS A 109 -4.05 -2.25 5.90
C CYS A 109 -3.52 -0.88 6.35
N ARG A 110 -2.59 -0.28 5.61
CA ARG A 110 -2.04 1.06 5.89
C ARG A 110 -3.02 2.21 5.64
N GLN A 111 -4.01 2.01 4.77
CA GLN A 111 -5.02 3.03 4.46
C GLN A 111 -6.15 3.06 5.49
N LEU A 112 -6.40 1.94 6.18
CA LEU A 112 -7.43 1.87 7.21
C LEU A 112 -7.11 2.83 8.37
N ASN A 113 -8.05 3.69 8.71
CA ASN A 113 -7.95 4.57 9.89
C ASN A 113 -8.43 3.80 11.12
N ILE A 114 -7.64 2.83 11.59
CA ILE A 114 -8.02 1.96 12.72
C ILE A 114 -7.93 2.70 14.07
N TRP A 115 -7.32 3.89 14.10
CA TRP A 115 -7.06 4.69 15.30
C TRP A 115 -7.59 6.14 15.20
N ARG A 116 -8.74 6.35 14.55
CA ARG A 116 -9.48 7.61 14.65
C ARG A 116 -10.68 7.46 15.57
#